data_AF-A0A953TI48-F1
#
_entry.id   AF-A0A953TI48-F1
#
_cell.length_a   1.000
_cell.length_b   1.000
_cell.length_c   1.000
_cell.angle_alpha   90.00
_cell.angle_beta   90.00
_cell.angle_gamma   90.00
#
_symmetry.space_group_name_H-M   'P 1'
#
loop_
_entity.id
_entity.type
_entity.pdbx_description
1 polymer ?
#
loop_
_entity_poly.entity_id
_entity_poly.type
_entity_poly.pdbx_seq_one_letter_code
_entity_poly.pdbx_strand_id
1 'polypeptide(L)'
;MVVTVNIPDELAARARARGLSLEAYVQEILAQQLAVRPAETRQPRTPEEIRAWLDSLAQFSDKIPPLPETISREWIYQDHD
;
A
#
# COMPACT_ATOMS: atom_id res chain seq x y z
N MET A 1 0.40 -24.26 -4.63
CA MET A 1 -0.05 -24.02 -3.24
C MET A 1 -1.57 -24.13 -3.25
N VAL A 2 -2.15 -25.05 -2.47
CA VAL A 2 -3.60 -25.26 -2.39
C VAL A 2 -4.03 -24.84 -0.99
N VAL A 3 -5.02 -23.94 -0.90
CA VAL A 3 -5.57 -23.48 0.38
C VAL A 3 -6.92 -24.13 0.57
N THR A 4 -7.04 -24.99 1.57
CA THR A 4 -8.30 -25.66 1.91
C THR A 4 -9.03 -24.82 2.96
N VAL A 5 -10.24 -24.38 2.64
CA VAL A 5 -11.08 -23.56 3.53
C VAL A 5 -12.40 -24.27 3.79
N ASN A 6 -12.87 -24.21 5.03
CA ASN A 6 -14.20 -24.69 5.37
C ASN A 6 -15.22 -23.62 4.99
N ILE A 7 -16.14 -23.95 4.07
CA ILE A 7 -17.11 -23.00 3.53
C ILE A 7 -18.49 -23.29 4.13
N PRO A 8 -19.14 -22.30 4.79
CA PRO A 8 -20.49 -22.49 5.31
C PRO A 8 -21.52 -22.65 4.17
N ASP A 9 -22.55 -23.46 4.41
CA ASP A 9 -23.60 -23.79 3.42
C ASP A 9 -24.32 -22.55 2.87
N GLU A 10 -24.43 -21.49 3.68
CA GLU A 10 -25.01 -20.22 3.24
C GLU A 10 -24.25 -19.59 2.07
N LEU A 11 -22.92 -19.77 2.01
CA LEU A 11 -22.11 -19.23 0.92
C LEU A 11 -22.37 -19.99 -0.38
N ALA A 12 -22.58 -21.31 -0.29
CA ALA A 12 -22.98 -22.14 -1.42
C ALA A 12 -24.38 -21.77 -1.93
N ALA A 13 -25.32 -21.48 -1.03
CA ALA A 13 -26.65 -21.00 -1.40
C ALA A 13 -26.58 -19.65 -2.13
N ARG A 14 -25.73 -18.72 -1.66
CA ARG A 14 -25.51 -17.41 -2.31
C ARG A 14 -24.85 -17.53 -3.68
N ALA A 15 -23.87 -18.42 -3.84
CA ALA A 15 -23.26 -18.70 -5.15
C ALA A 15 -24.30 -19.21 -6.15
N ARG A 16 -25.14 -20.18 -5.74
CA ARG A 16 -26.22 -20.75 -6.57
C ARG A 16 -27.27 -19.70 -6.95
N ALA A 17 -27.68 -18.85 -6.01
CA ALA A 17 -28.64 -17.77 -6.26
C ALA A 17 -28.11 -16.77 -7.30
N ARG A 18 -26.79 -16.64 -7.41
CA ARG A 18 -26.10 -15.78 -8.37
C ARG A 18 -25.74 -16.51 -9.69
N GLY A 19 -26.07 -17.79 -9.81
CA GLY A 19 -25.74 -18.63 -10.97
C GLY A 19 -24.24 -18.94 -11.11
N LEU A 20 -23.46 -18.75 -10.04
CA LEU A 20 -22.00 -18.92 -10.05
C LEU A 20 -21.60 -20.23 -9.38
N SER A 21 -20.44 -20.77 -9.79
CA SER A 21 -19.79 -21.82 -9.00
C SER A 21 -19.31 -21.25 -7.67
N LEU A 22 -19.21 -22.10 -6.65
CA LEU A 22 -18.75 -21.68 -5.32
C LEU A 22 -17.34 -21.09 -5.39
N GLU A 23 -16.47 -21.69 -6.20
CA GLU A 23 -15.10 -21.25 -6.41
C GLU A 23 -15.05 -19.85 -7.02
N ALA A 24 -15.81 -19.61 -8.10
CA ALA A 24 -15.89 -18.30 -8.75
C ALA A 24 -16.45 -17.23 -7.79
N TYR A 25 -17.45 -17.59 -6.99
CA TYR A 25 -18.04 -16.68 -6.01
C TYR A 25 -17.07 -16.32 -4.88
N VAL A 26 -16.30 -17.31 -4.38
CA VAL A 26 -15.24 -17.06 -3.38
C VAL A 26 -14.14 -16.18 -3.97
N GLN A 27 -13.74 -16.42 -5.22
CA GLN A 27 -12.75 -15.58 -5.91
C GLN A 27 -13.24 -14.14 -6.07
N GLU A 28 -14.50 -13.93 -6.42
CA GLU A 28 -15.09 -12.58 -6.50
C GLU A 28 -15.09 -11.87 -5.15
N ILE A 29 -15.43 -12.57 -4.06
CA ILE A 29 -15.40 -11.99 -2.71
C ILE A 29 -13.97 -11.59 -2.33
N LEU A 30 -13.00 -12.47 -2.57
CA LEU A 30 -11.60 -12.19 -2.30
C LEU A 30 -11.08 -11.03 -3.14
N ALA A 31 -11.42 -10.99 -4.44
CA ALA A 31 -11.05 -9.90 -5.33
C ALA A 31 -11.66 -8.57 -4.85
N GLN A 32 -12.91 -8.56 -4.40
CA GLN A 32 -13.56 -7.39 -3.81
C GLN A 32 -12.88 -6.96 -2.51
N GLN A 33 -12.53 -7.89 -1.60
CA GLN A 33 -11.83 -7.53 -0.36
C GLN A 33 -10.41 -7.03 -0.59
N LEU A 34 -9.72 -7.53 -1.62
CA LEU A 34 -8.38 -7.05 -2.00
C LEU A 34 -8.44 -5.71 -2.73
N ALA A 35 -9.47 -5.49 -3.56
CA ALA A 35 -9.73 -4.21 -4.22
C ALA A 35 -10.19 -3.14 -3.23
N VAL A 36 -10.93 -3.54 -2.20
CA VAL A 36 -11.27 -2.75 -1.00
C VAL A 36 -10.22 -2.99 0.08
N ARG A 37 -8.93 -3.07 -0.28
CA ARG A 37 -7.97 -2.48 0.65
C ARG A 37 -8.46 -1.04 0.80
N PRO A 38 -8.87 -0.58 2.00
CA PRO A 38 -8.88 0.85 2.18
C PRO A 38 -7.49 1.26 1.72
N ALA A 39 -7.39 2.13 0.70
CA ALA A 39 -6.26 3.04 0.66
C ALA A 39 -6.25 3.56 2.07
N GLU A 40 -5.32 3.02 2.90
CA GLU A 40 -5.36 3.14 4.36
C GLU A 40 -5.79 4.58 4.55
N THR A 41 -7.01 4.80 5.06
CA THR A 41 -7.55 6.14 5.14
C THR A 41 -6.55 6.80 6.05
N ARG A 42 -5.58 7.49 5.44
CA ARG A 42 -4.29 7.74 6.04
C ARG A 42 -4.68 8.72 7.08
N GLN A 43 -4.89 8.23 8.31
CA GLN A 43 -5.40 9.09 9.35
C GLN A 43 -4.42 10.26 9.35
N PRO A 44 -4.94 11.50 9.32
CA PRO A 44 -4.05 12.65 9.36
C PRO A 44 -3.15 12.43 10.57
N ARG A 45 -1.85 12.22 10.29
CA ARG A 45 -0.89 11.87 11.33
C ARG A 45 -0.94 12.94 12.41
N THR A 46 -0.91 12.54 13.67
CA THR A 46 -0.77 13.51 14.74
C THR A 46 0.57 14.26 14.60
N PRO A 47 0.72 15.46 15.15
CA PRO A 47 2.00 16.16 15.17
C PRO A 47 3.16 15.29 15.69
N GLU A 48 2.90 14.43 16.67
CA GLU A 48 3.88 13.50 17.24
C GLU A 48 4.26 12.39 16.26
N GLU A 49 3.29 11.84 15.53
CA GLU A 49 3.55 10.86 14.47
C GLU A 49 4.32 11.46 13.29
N ILE A 50 4.05 12.73 12.96
CA ILE A 50 4.84 13.48 11.98
C ILE A 50 6.26 13.64 12.48
N ARG A 51 6.45 14.01 13.75
CA ARG A 51 7.78 14.16 14.35
C ARG A 51 8.56 12.85 14.32
N ALA A 52 7.94 11.76 14.77
CA ALA A 52 8.57 10.43 14.75
C ALA A 52 8.94 9.98 13.33
N TRP A 53 8.11 10.31 12.34
CA TRP A 53 8.43 10.05 10.93
C TRP A 53 9.59 10.92 10.41
N LEU A 54 9.65 12.19 10.78
CA LEU A 54 10.78 13.06 10.42
C LEU A 54 12.08 12.60 11.07
N ASP A 55 12.03 12.20 12.34
CA ASP A 55 13.18 11.67 13.06
C ASP A 55 13.66 10.34 12.45
N SER A 56 12.76 9.48 11.94
CA SER A 56 13.16 8.25 11.25
C SER A 56 13.82 8.51 9.89
N LEU A 57 13.41 9.55 9.16
CA LEU A 57 14.10 9.99 7.94
C LEU A 57 15.51 10.52 8.25
N ALA A 58 15.67 11.22 9.37
CA ALA A 58 16.95 11.81 9.80
C ALA A 58 17.90 10.81 10.47
N GLN A 59 17.44 9.58 10.78
CA GLN A 59 18.22 8.54 11.46
C GLN A 59 19.56 8.24 10.77
N PHE A 60 19.61 8.38 9.44
CA PHE A 60 20.82 8.13 8.63
C PHE A 60 21.48 9.42 8.14
N SER A 61 21.22 10.55 8.80
CA SER A 61 21.83 11.84 8.43
C SER A 61 23.36 11.79 8.48
N ASP A 62 23.95 10.94 9.33
CA ASP A 62 25.39 10.68 9.38
C ASP A 62 25.94 9.98 8.14
N LYS A 63 25.07 9.36 7.33
CA LYS A 63 25.44 8.68 6.08
C LYS A 63 25.30 9.57 4.85
N ILE A 64 24.83 10.81 5.00
CA ILE A 64 24.70 11.73 3.87
C ILE A 64 26.11 12.12 3.42
N PRO A 65 26.52 11.80 2.17
CA PRO A 65 27.83 12.17 1.68
C PRO A 65 27.95 13.71 1.59
N PRO A 66 29.16 14.25 1.70
CA PRO A 66 29.38 15.68 1.47
C PRO A 66 28.90 16.04 0.06
N LEU A 67 28.31 17.23 -0.07
CA LEU A 67 27.89 17.75 -1.35
C LEU A 67 29.12 17.89 -2.27
N PRO A 68 29.07 17.32 -3.49
CA PRO A 68 30.15 17.48 -4.45
C PRO A 68 30.21 18.93 -4.93
N GLU A 69 31.42 19.43 -5.18
CA GLU A 69 31.66 20.81 -5.65
C GLU A 69 31.01 21.11 -7.01
N THR A 70 30.64 20.07 -7.75
CA THR A 70 29.96 20.16 -9.05
C THR A 70 28.50 20.58 -8.93
N ILE A 71 27.87 20.44 -7.75
CA ILE A 71 26.50 20.86 -7.52
C ILE A 71 26.51 22.30 -7.02
N SER A 72 26.15 23.22 -7.91
CA SER A 72 25.93 24.62 -7.59
C SER A 72 24.46 24.99 -7.67
N ARG A 73 24.05 26.03 -6.94
CA ARG A 73 22.67 26.55 -7.02
C ARG A 73 22.30 26.90 -8.46
N GLU A 74 23.22 27.51 -9.20
CA GLU A 74 23.02 27.90 -10.60
C GLU A 74 22.80 26.69 -11.52
N TRP A 75 23.45 25.56 -11.24
CA TRP A 75 23.28 24.31 -12.00
C TRP A 75 21.87 23.73 -11.84
N ILE A 76 21.27 23.80 -10.64
CA ILE A 76 19.92 23.27 -10.35
C ILE A 76 18.82 24.00 -11.16
N TYR A 77 19.05 25.28 -11.48
CA TYR A 77 18.08 26.12 -12.20
C TYR A 77 18.39 26.26 -13.70
N GLN A 78 19.41 25.56 -14.20
CA GLN A 78 19.66 25.48 -15.63
C GLN A 78 18.67 24.50 -16.27
N ASP A 79 18.26 24.81 -17.49
CA ASP A 79 17.45 23.90 -18.30
C ASP A 79 18.31 22.68 -18.66
N HIS A 80 17.78 21.48 -18.42
CA HIS A 80 18.44 20.23 -18.75
C HIS A 80 17.62 19.54 -19.85
N ASP A 81 18.20 19.36 -21.04
CA ASP A 81 17.65 18.56 -22.14
C ASP A 81 17.56 17.06 -21.79
#